data_AF-D2VM79-F1
#
_entry.id   AF-D2VM79-F1
#
_cell.length_a   1.000
_cell.length_b   1.000
_cell.length_c   1.000
_cell.angle_alpha   90.00
_cell.angle_beta   90.00
_cell.angle_gamma   90.00
#
_symmetry.space_group_name_H-M   'P 1'
#
loop_
_entity.id
_entity.type
_entity.pdbx_description
1 polymer ?
#
loop_
_entity_poly.entity_id
_entity_poly.type
_entity_poly.pdbx_seq_one_letter_code
_entity_poly.pdbx_strand_id
1 'polypeptide(L)'
;MLTSIQATFKSLPNKSIRVSKNCSVLPNFTQHKLYNYSTSSFDPFEGKTEGLNKIDFIDVLPSQVTSSNRTLLPQDMIAVNEQNVGDSYYKQNIRQNALLWRKNIKKLRRVDLGPIGSATFENYDINWIQCHEMVLVEKGLNSQFVDEGKAYDPLIPKGKDITITFMFEIENEVIRRATLKKFGDIENNFKIQVCKKATGEIIYTNSCVPTEEGRTTNSGMTSAVHFFTVPFSQEQIDFLRNNTDSIRMKLTVDDERYPHTTVLSPALVTELLKEFD
;
A
#
# COMPACT_ATOMS: atom_id res chain seq x y z
N MET A 1 -12.02 -13.38 -3.51
CA MET A 1 -10.61 -12.97 -3.34
C MET A 1 -10.51 -11.57 -2.76
N LEU A 2 -10.86 -10.46 -3.42
CA LEU A 2 -10.76 -9.13 -2.79
C LEU A 2 -11.68 -8.88 -1.57
N THR A 3 -12.68 -9.73 -1.35
CA THR A 3 -13.46 -9.79 -0.10
C THR A 3 -12.58 -10.14 1.12
N SER A 4 -11.52 -10.95 0.95
CA SER A 4 -10.52 -11.20 2.01
C SER A 4 -9.66 -9.96 2.25
N ILE A 5 -9.23 -9.26 1.19
CA ILE A 5 -8.50 -7.98 1.30
C ILE A 5 -9.33 -6.95 2.09
N GLN A 6 -10.60 -6.77 1.75
CA GLN A 6 -11.52 -5.88 2.49
C GLN A 6 -11.76 -6.33 3.93
N ALA A 7 -11.84 -7.64 4.19
CA ALA A 7 -11.97 -8.18 5.54
C ALA A 7 -10.68 -7.96 6.37
N THR A 8 -9.51 -8.00 5.72
CA THR A 8 -8.21 -7.74 6.33
C THR A 8 -8.02 -6.27 6.68
N PHE A 9 -8.42 -5.34 5.79
CA PHE A 9 -8.44 -3.91 6.13
C PHE A 9 -9.40 -3.60 7.29
N LYS A 10 -10.46 -4.39 7.48
CA LYS A 10 -11.37 -4.30 8.63
C LYS A 10 -10.84 -4.95 9.92
N SER A 11 -9.95 -5.96 9.82
CA SER A 11 -9.50 -6.76 10.96
C SER A 11 -8.16 -6.33 11.57
N LEU A 12 -7.41 -5.44 10.90
CA LEU A 12 -6.20 -4.83 11.47
C LEU A 12 -6.57 -3.85 12.58
N PRO A 13 -6.19 -4.09 13.85
CA PRO A 13 -6.53 -3.18 14.93
C PRO A 13 -5.77 -1.85 14.76
N ASN A 14 -6.51 -0.73 14.86
CA ASN A 14 -5.97 0.61 15.10
C ASN A 14 -5.35 0.69 16.50
N LYS A 15 -4.32 -0.11 16.78
CA LYS A 15 -3.51 0.06 17.99
C LYS A 15 -2.55 1.21 17.76
N SER A 16 -2.93 2.37 18.27
CA SER A 16 -2.04 3.48 18.52
C SER A 16 -0.85 2.99 19.37
N ILE A 17 0.27 2.69 18.72
CA ILE A 17 1.54 2.50 19.40
C ILE A 17 1.93 3.86 19.95
N ARG A 18 1.70 4.09 21.26
CA ARG A 18 2.27 5.22 22.00
C ARG A 18 3.78 5.12 21.90
N VAL A 19 4.39 5.94 21.06
CA VAL A 19 5.83 6.15 21.06
C VAL A 19 6.13 7.05 22.26
N SER A 20 6.81 6.50 23.27
CA SER A 20 7.35 7.28 24.37
C SER A 20 8.29 8.36 23.82
N LYS A 21 8.08 9.60 24.24
CA LYS A 21 8.94 10.74 23.94
C LYS A 21 10.37 10.43 24.40
N ASN A 22 11.23 10.07 23.47
CA ASN A 22 12.69 10.24 23.45
C ASN A 22 13.19 9.72 22.10
N CYS A 23 12.94 10.49 21.03
CA CYS A 23 13.49 10.20 19.70
C CYS A 23 14.58 11.24 19.42
N SER A 24 15.77 11.00 19.97
CA SER A 24 16.98 11.70 19.59
C SER A 24 17.66 10.90 18.48
N VAL A 25 17.75 11.53 17.30
CA VAL A 25 18.70 11.29 16.20
C VAL A 25 18.75 9.84 15.66
N LEU A 26 18.25 9.64 14.43
CA LEU A 26 18.51 8.44 13.64
C LEU A 26 20.03 8.18 13.58
N PRO A 27 20.57 7.05 14.05
CA PRO A 27 21.98 6.76 13.88
C PRO A 27 22.25 6.42 12.42
N ASN A 28 23.37 6.92 11.90
CA ASN A 28 23.95 6.51 10.63
C ASN A 28 24.01 4.99 10.56
N PHE A 29 23.38 4.40 9.55
CA PHE A 29 23.53 2.99 9.20
C PHE A 29 24.95 2.77 8.67
N THR A 30 25.90 2.49 9.56
CA THR A 30 27.19 1.92 9.18
C THR A 30 27.76 1.12 10.34
N GLN A 31 28.02 -0.17 10.05
CA GLN A 31 28.63 -1.21 10.90
C GLN A 31 27.82 -1.70 12.10
N HIS A 32 27.22 -2.89 11.99
CA HIS A 32 26.99 -3.74 13.17
C HIS A 32 27.32 -5.23 12.94
N LYS A 33 28.20 -5.69 13.84
CA LYS A 33 28.53 -7.03 14.32
C LYS A 33 27.86 -8.22 13.63
N LEU A 34 28.70 -9.01 12.95
CA LEU A 34 28.48 -10.44 12.70
C LEU A 34 28.24 -11.16 14.05
N TYR A 35 27.02 -11.60 14.29
CA TYR A 35 26.73 -12.57 15.34
C TYR A 35 27.11 -13.95 14.83
N ASN A 36 28.21 -14.51 15.33
CA ASN A 36 28.57 -15.91 15.11
C ASN A 36 27.62 -16.80 15.91
N TYR A 37 26.58 -17.34 15.27
CA TYR A 37 25.78 -18.43 15.81
C TYR A 37 26.35 -19.77 15.37
N SER A 38 26.53 -20.68 16.33
CA SER A 38 26.99 -22.05 16.09
C SER A 38 25.96 -22.81 15.24
N THR A 39 26.43 -23.36 14.14
CA THR A 39 25.69 -24.21 13.20
C THR A 39 25.29 -25.53 13.86
N SER A 40 24.10 -25.59 14.45
CA SER A 40 23.26 -26.78 14.42
C SER A 40 21.99 -26.39 13.65
N SER A 41 22.01 -26.78 12.38
CA SER A 41 21.25 -26.29 11.24
C SER A 41 19.73 -26.37 11.40
N PHE A 42 19.12 -25.22 11.64
CA PHE A 42 17.79 -24.91 11.13
C PHE A 42 18.00 -24.14 9.82
N ASP A 43 17.76 -24.79 8.68
CA ASP A 43 17.68 -24.13 7.39
C ASP A 43 16.20 -23.75 7.19
N PRO A 44 15.79 -22.47 7.33
CA PRO A 44 14.38 -22.06 7.18
C PRO A 44 13.83 -22.31 5.75
N PHE A 45 14.68 -22.84 4.87
CA PHE A 45 14.44 -23.16 3.48
C PHE A 45 14.46 -24.68 3.19
N GLU A 46 14.50 -25.57 4.19
CA GLU A 46 14.30 -27.00 3.95
C GLU A 46 12.85 -27.28 3.51
N GLY A 47 12.68 -27.60 2.23
CA GLY A 47 11.38 -27.92 1.63
C GLY A 47 11.26 -27.32 0.23
N LYS A 48 11.31 -28.18 -0.80
CA LYS A 48 11.25 -27.88 -2.26
C LYS A 48 11.22 -26.38 -2.60
N THR A 49 12.41 -25.79 -2.66
CA THR A 49 12.67 -24.37 -3.01
C THR A 49 13.00 -24.17 -4.49
N GLU A 50 12.68 -25.14 -5.36
CA GLU A 50 12.95 -25.02 -6.80
C GLU A 50 12.23 -23.77 -7.36
N GLY A 51 13.01 -22.73 -7.66
CA GLY A 51 12.51 -21.46 -8.20
C GLY A 51 12.25 -20.33 -7.18
N LEU A 52 12.47 -20.55 -5.88
CA LEU A 52 12.35 -19.50 -4.84
C LEU A 52 13.74 -19.05 -4.36
N ASN A 53 13.96 -17.74 -4.26
CA ASN A 53 15.23 -17.19 -3.79
C ASN A 53 15.45 -17.46 -2.29
N LYS A 54 16.65 -17.94 -1.92
CA LYS A 54 17.09 -18.09 -0.52
C LYS A 54 17.49 -16.72 0.01
N ILE A 55 16.65 -16.05 0.81
CA ILE A 55 16.97 -14.71 1.32
C ILE A 55 16.57 -14.49 2.78
N ASP A 56 17.54 -14.09 3.60
CA ASP A 56 17.35 -13.67 4.99
C ASP A 56 16.65 -12.31 5.05
N PHE A 57 15.39 -12.27 5.47
CA PHE A 57 14.53 -11.07 5.49
C PHE A 57 15.10 -9.86 6.25
N ILE A 58 16.12 -10.05 7.09
CA ILE A 58 16.77 -8.95 7.84
C ILE A 58 17.48 -7.98 6.87
N ASP A 59 17.93 -8.46 5.71
CA ASP A 59 18.66 -7.67 4.71
C ASP A 59 17.87 -7.47 3.41
N VAL A 60 16.55 -7.76 3.41
CA VAL A 60 15.74 -7.77 2.20
C VAL A 60 14.69 -6.68 2.24
N LEU A 61 14.91 -5.64 1.43
CA LEU A 61 13.83 -4.78 0.99
C LEU A 61 13.14 -5.44 -0.22
N PRO A 62 11.81 -5.43 -0.33
CA PRO A 62 11.10 -6.04 -1.45
C PRO A 62 11.62 -5.54 -2.82
N SER A 63 11.94 -4.25 -2.92
CA SER A 63 12.59 -3.61 -4.08
C SER A 63 13.99 -4.14 -4.46
N GLN A 64 14.61 -4.97 -3.61
CA GLN A 64 15.89 -5.65 -3.87
C GLN A 64 15.71 -7.11 -4.30
N VAL A 65 14.51 -7.68 -4.18
CA VAL A 65 14.19 -9.07 -4.57
C VAL A 65 13.70 -9.16 -6.01
N THR A 66 13.21 -8.05 -6.57
CA THR A 66 12.44 -8.08 -7.81
C THR A 66 13.31 -8.27 -9.05
N SER A 67 13.01 -9.34 -9.78
CA SER A 67 13.41 -9.53 -11.19
C SER A 67 12.36 -9.01 -12.17
N SER A 68 11.14 -8.72 -11.71
CA SER A 68 9.99 -8.38 -12.56
C SER A 68 9.45 -6.97 -12.29
N ASN A 69 9.28 -6.18 -13.35
CA ASN A 69 8.74 -4.83 -13.29
C ASN A 69 7.28 -4.85 -12.80
N ARG A 70 7.05 -4.42 -11.55
CA ARG A 70 5.74 -3.99 -11.04
C ARG A 70 4.65 -5.10 -11.00
N THR A 71 5.03 -6.38 -10.88
CA THR A 71 4.08 -7.51 -10.78
C THR A 71 4.43 -8.44 -9.62
N LEU A 72 3.44 -8.88 -8.83
CA LEU A 72 3.68 -9.87 -7.76
C LEU A 72 3.75 -11.28 -8.32
N LEU A 73 4.98 -11.80 -8.48
CA LEU A 73 5.19 -13.19 -8.89
C LEU A 73 5.55 -14.06 -7.67
N PRO A 74 5.10 -15.32 -7.62
CA PRO A 74 5.48 -16.24 -6.55
C PRO A 74 6.99 -16.39 -6.36
N GLN A 75 7.77 -16.28 -7.44
CA GLN A 75 9.24 -16.34 -7.42
C GLN A 75 9.90 -15.16 -6.69
N ASP A 76 9.19 -14.04 -6.58
CA ASP A 76 9.64 -12.86 -5.84
C ASP A 76 9.26 -12.96 -4.34
N MET A 77 8.56 -14.02 -3.92
CA MET A 77 8.09 -14.21 -2.54
C MET A 77 9.06 -15.05 -1.71
N ILE A 78 9.10 -14.77 -0.41
CA ILE A 78 9.86 -15.58 0.55
C ILE A 78 9.10 -16.85 0.90
N ALA A 79 9.80 -17.98 0.82
CA ALA A 79 9.20 -19.30 0.98
C ALA A 79 8.55 -19.50 2.36
N VAL A 80 7.29 -19.92 2.37
CA VAL A 80 6.52 -20.37 3.53
C VAL A 80 6.18 -21.86 3.35
N ASN A 81 6.70 -22.71 4.23
CA ASN A 81 6.52 -24.16 4.20
C ASN A 81 6.12 -24.70 5.60
N GLU A 82 5.83 -26.00 5.69
CA GLU A 82 5.39 -26.63 6.94
C GLU A 82 6.38 -26.46 8.10
N GLN A 83 7.67 -26.31 7.80
CA GLN A 83 8.73 -26.18 8.79
C GLN A 83 8.81 -24.76 9.35
N ASN A 84 8.54 -23.74 8.54
CA ASN A 84 8.74 -22.33 8.92
C ASN A 84 7.42 -21.56 9.17
N VAL A 85 6.26 -22.04 8.71
CA VAL A 85 4.95 -21.39 8.92
C VAL A 85 4.58 -21.31 10.41
N GLY A 86 5.09 -22.25 11.20
CA GLY A 86 4.95 -22.31 12.66
C GLY A 86 6.01 -21.52 13.41
N ASP A 87 7.17 -21.27 12.79
CA ASP A 87 8.38 -20.81 13.47
C ASP A 87 8.22 -19.41 14.06
N SER A 88 8.57 -19.30 15.34
CA SER A 88 8.62 -18.07 16.09
C SER A 88 9.65 -17.08 15.51
N TYR A 89 10.76 -17.55 14.93
CA TYR A 89 11.82 -16.67 14.42
C TYR A 89 11.34 -15.84 13.22
N TYR A 90 10.72 -16.49 12.23
CA TYR A 90 10.12 -15.82 11.06
C TYR A 90 9.02 -14.83 11.47
N LYS A 91 8.16 -15.22 12.42
CA LYS A 91 7.08 -14.37 12.93
C LYS A 91 7.54 -13.20 13.81
N GLN A 92 8.65 -13.34 14.55
CA GLN A 92 9.05 -12.37 15.57
C GLN A 92 10.11 -11.38 15.08
N ASN A 93 11.06 -11.78 14.23
CA ASN A 93 12.14 -10.87 13.83
C ASN A 93 11.93 -10.31 12.43
N ILE A 94 11.68 -11.20 11.48
CA ILE A 94 11.53 -10.91 10.07
C ILE A 94 10.25 -10.10 9.82
N ARG A 95 9.11 -10.62 10.28
CA ARG A 95 7.81 -9.97 10.14
C ARG A 95 7.75 -8.61 10.84
N GLN A 96 8.32 -8.47 12.04
CA GLN A 96 8.26 -7.20 12.78
C GLN A 96 9.04 -6.09 12.07
N ASN A 97 10.23 -6.40 11.54
CA ASN A 97 11.01 -5.44 10.76
C ASN A 97 10.29 -5.03 9.47
N ALA A 98 9.73 -6.01 8.74
CA ALA A 98 8.92 -5.74 7.54
C ALA A 98 7.69 -4.86 7.85
N LEU A 99 6.98 -5.16 8.95
CA LEU A 99 5.82 -4.36 9.38
C LEU A 99 6.21 -2.95 9.82
N LEU A 100 7.33 -2.79 10.53
CA LEU A 100 7.84 -1.48 10.93
C LEU A 100 8.22 -0.65 9.70
N TRP A 101 8.91 -1.29 8.75
CA TRP A 101 9.28 -0.65 7.49
C TRP A 101 8.07 -0.25 6.66
N ARG A 102 7.10 -1.16 6.49
CA ARG A 102 5.81 -0.87 5.83
C ARG A 102 5.10 0.30 6.50
N LYS A 103 5.05 0.33 7.83
CA LYS A 103 4.43 1.42 8.59
C LYS A 103 5.12 2.77 8.28
N ASN A 104 6.44 2.79 8.20
CA ASN A 104 7.20 4.00 7.89
C ASN A 104 6.94 4.50 6.47
N ILE A 105 6.91 3.61 5.47
CA ILE A 105 6.59 3.99 4.09
C ILE A 105 5.14 4.44 3.97
N LYS A 106 4.19 3.68 4.55
CA LYS A 106 2.77 4.07 4.55
C LYS A 106 2.54 5.42 5.18
N LYS A 107 3.32 5.84 6.18
CA LYS A 107 3.20 7.17 6.80
C LYS A 107 3.42 8.30 5.79
N LEU A 108 4.36 8.14 4.86
CA LEU A 108 4.62 9.12 3.81
C LEU A 108 3.56 9.06 2.71
N ARG A 109 3.05 7.86 2.41
CA ARG A 109 2.10 7.60 1.32
C ARG A 109 0.63 7.68 1.73
N ARG A 110 0.35 8.00 2.98
CA ARG A 110 -1.01 8.13 3.50
C ARG A 110 -1.36 9.59 3.73
N VAL A 111 -2.52 10.00 3.24
CA VAL A 111 -3.07 11.34 3.42
C VAL A 111 -4.48 11.25 3.95
N ASP A 112 -4.84 12.18 4.83
CA ASP A 112 -6.23 12.36 5.25
C ASP A 112 -6.96 13.21 4.21
N LEU A 113 -8.22 12.87 3.96
CA LEU A 113 -9.11 13.50 2.99
C LEU A 113 -10.46 13.76 3.66
N GLY A 114 -10.55 14.93 4.29
CA GLY A 114 -11.69 15.30 5.13
C GLY A 114 -11.68 14.59 6.49
N PRO A 115 -12.79 14.68 7.25
CA PRO A 115 -12.85 14.23 8.64
C PRO A 115 -12.96 12.71 8.83
N ILE A 116 -13.38 11.98 7.81
CA ILE A 116 -13.67 10.54 7.90
C ILE A 116 -13.04 9.74 6.75
N GLY A 117 -12.19 10.36 5.94
CA GLY A 117 -11.65 9.77 4.73
C GLY A 117 -10.13 9.76 4.77
N SER A 118 -9.54 8.70 4.24
CA SER A 118 -8.09 8.60 4.11
C SER A 118 -7.70 7.86 2.85
N ALA A 119 -6.60 8.26 2.23
CA ALA A 119 -6.06 7.65 1.03
C ALA A 119 -4.64 7.17 1.28
N THR A 120 -4.35 5.92 0.92
CA THR A 120 -2.99 5.39 0.84
C THR A 120 -2.63 5.26 -0.64
N PHE A 121 -1.59 5.95 -1.08
CA PHE A 121 -1.01 5.75 -2.40
C PHE A 121 -0.17 4.47 -2.37
N GLU A 122 -0.64 3.44 -3.06
CA GLU A 122 -0.06 2.12 -3.00
C GLU A 122 1.26 2.07 -3.81
N ASN A 123 2.07 1.05 -3.55
CA ASN A 123 3.26 0.72 -4.34
C ASN A 123 3.53 -0.79 -4.29
N TYR A 124 4.54 -1.24 -5.04
CA TYR A 124 4.96 -2.64 -5.04
C TYR A 124 5.25 -3.15 -3.63
N ASP A 125 6.12 -2.43 -2.91
CA ASP A 125 6.63 -2.82 -1.61
C ASP A 125 5.54 -3.04 -0.53
N ILE A 126 4.57 -2.11 -0.45
CA ILE A 126 3.45 -2.20 0.48
C ILE A 126 2.61 -3.44 0.16
N ASN A 127 2.35 -3.71 -1.12
CA ASN A 127 1.53 -4.83 -1.56
C ASN A 127 2.24 -6.17 -1.42
N TRP A 128 3.55 -6.23 -1.67
CA TRP A 128 4.36 -7.43 -1.43
C TRP A 128 4.30 -7.85 0.05
N ILE A 129 4.43 -6.90 0.98
CA ILE A 129 4.30 -7.18 2.42
C ILE A 129 2.86 -7.59 2.77
N GLN A 130 1.84 -7.00 2.13
CA GLN A 130 0.45 -7.39 2.37
C GLN A 130 0.14 -8.81 1.90
N CYS A 131 0.67 -9.23 0.75
CA CYS A 131 0.58 -10.59 0.25
C CYS A 131 1.17 -11.58 1.26
N HIS A 132 2.38 -11.28 1.78
CA HIS A 132 2.99 -12.08 2.84
C HIS A 132 2.16 -12.14 4.13
N GLU A 133 1.61 -11.01 4.58
CA GLU A 133 0.77 -10.98 5.78
C GLU A 133 -0.49 -11.85 5.63
N MET A 134 -1.10 -11.90 4.44
CA MET A 134 -2.27 -12.74 4.20
C MET A 134 -1.96 -14.22 4.32
N VAL A 135 -0.94 -14.70 3.59
CA VAL A 135 -0.53 -16.13 3.64
C VAL A 135 -0.19 -16.55 5.07
N LEU A 136 0.45 -15.67 5.85
CA LEU A 136 0.79 -15.95 7.25
C LEU A 136 -0.43 -15.99 8.18
N VAL A 137 -1.39 -15.07 8.01
CA VAL A 137 -2.62 -15.05 8.82
C VAL A 137 -3.46 -16.30 8.57
N GLU A 138 -3.53 -16.74 7.31
CA GLU A 138 -4.24 -17.94 6.90
C GLU A 138 -3.46 -19.24 7.18
N LYS A 139 -2.22 -19.12 7.68
CA LYS A 139 -1.28 -20.24 7.89
C LYS A 139 -1.07 -21.09 6.65
N GLY A 140 -1.19 -20.53 5.46
CA GLY A 140 -0.93 -21.32 4.26
C GLY A 140 0.51 -21.27 3.82
N LEU A 141 0.74 -21.91 2.68
CA LEU A 141 2.06 -22.29 2.18
C LEU A 141 2.34 -21.59 0.84
N ASN A 142 3.51 -21.83 0.27
CA ASN A 142 3.97 -21.26 -1.01
C ASN A 142 2.93 -21.24 -2.13
N SER A 143 2.10 -22.28 -2.25
CA SER A 143 1.09 -22.37 -3.30
C SER A 143 0.05 -21.25 -3.26
N GLN A 144 -0.19 -20.65 -2.08
CA GLN A 144 -1.15 -19.55 -1.92
C GLN A 144 -0.65 -18.23 -2.53
N PHE A 145 0.66 -18.02 -2.69
CA PHE A 145 1.19 -16.77 -3.24
C PHE A 145 0.71 -16.50 -4.68
N VAL A 146 0.33 -17.53 -5.43
CA VAL A 146 -0.24 -17.36 -6.78
C VAL A 146 -1.57 -16.61 -6.72
N ASP A 147 -2.44 -16.99 -5.79
CA ASP A 147 -3.79 -16.43 -5.71
C ASP A 147 -3.82 -15.13 -4.91
N GLU A 148 -3.03 -15.05 -3.83
CA GLU A 148 -2.84 -13.79 -3.08
C GLU A 148 -2.14 -12.74 -3.95
N GLY A 149 -1.10 -13.12 -4.70
CA GLY A 149 -0.42 -12.23 -5.63
C GLY A 149 -1.39 -11.60 -6.64
N LYS A 150 -2.25 -12.41 -7.27
CA LYS A 150 -3.29 -11.91 -8.19
C LYS A 150 -4.29 -10.96 -7.52
N ALA A 151 -4.57 -11.15 -6.23
CA ALA A 151 -5.52 -10.30 -5.51
C ALA A 151 -4.93 -8.92 -5.20
N TYR A 152 -3.63 -8.83 -4.91
CA TYR A 152 -2.94 -7.57 -4.59
C TYR A 152 -2.29 -6.89 -5.80
N ASP A 153 -2.00 -7.62 -6.90
CA ASP A 153 -1.38 -7.06 -8.10
C ASP A 153 -2.10 -5.84 -8.70
N PRO A 154 -3.45 -5.76 -8.71
CA PRO A 154 -4.18 -4.58 -9.18
C PRO A 154 -3.88 -3.30 -8.39
N LEU A 155 -3.34 -3.41 -7.18
CA LEU A 155 -2.98 -2.28 -6.33
C LEU A 155 -1.56 -1.77 -6.62
N ILE A 156 -0.83 -2.36 -7.57
CA ILE A 156 0.54 -1.97 -7.89
C ILE A 156 0.55 -1.04 -9.10
N PRO A 157 1.17 0.15 -8.99
CA PRO A 157 1.33 1.05 -10.13
C PRO A 157 2.10 0.43 -11.29
N LYS A 158 1.58 0.56 -12.51
CA LYS A 158 2.08 -0.09 -13.74
C LYS A 158 2.90 0.82 -14.65
N GLY A 159 3.47 1.91 -14.13
CA GLY A 159 4.41 2.78 -14.86
C GLY A 159 3.78 3.96 -15.56
N LYS A 160 2.47 3.92 -15.80
CA LYS A 160 1.69 5.02 -16.39
C LYS A 160 0.49 5.40 -15.53
N ASP A 161 0.48 4.95 -14.29
CA ASP A 161 -0.57 5.21 -13.34
C ASP A 161 0.00 5.29 -11.93
N ILE A 162 -0.84 5.77 -11.02
CA ILE A 162 -0.68 5.56 -9.58
C ILE A 162 -1.95 4.88 -9.08
N THR A 163 -1.82 4.06 -8.04
CA THR A 163 -2.92 3.35 -7.42
C THR A 163 -3.20 3.91 -6.02
N ILE A 164 -4.47 3.93 -5.62
CA ILE A 164 -4.92 4.52 -4.36
C ILE A 164 -5.91 3.58 -3.68
N THR A 165 -5.63 3.23 -2.42
CA THR A 165 -6.64 2.66 -1.52
C THR A 165 -7.25 3.78 -0.67
N PHE A 166 -8.53 4.07 -0.89
CA PHE A 166 -9.29 5.02 -0.08
C PHE A 166 -10.17 4.28 0.94
N MET A 167 -10.26 4.80 2.16
CA MET A 167 -11.10 4.24 3.22
C MET A 167 -11.90 5.32 3.95
N PHE A 168 -13.21 5.07 4.11
CA PHE A 168 -14.06 5.77 5.08
C PHE A 168 -13.86 5.18 6.48
N GLU A 169 -13.27 5.97 7.37
CA GLU A 169 -12.87 5.58 8.72
C GLU A 169 -13.95 5.96 9.74
N ILE A 170 -14.98 5.11 9.85
CA ILE A 170 -16.10 5.32 10.76
C ILE A 170 -16.22 4.12 11.70
N GLU A 171 -15.86 4.31 12.97
CA GLU A 171 -15.83 3.24 13.98
C GLU A 171 -17.22 2.70 14.30
N ASN A 172 -18.16 3.59 14.62
CA ASN A 172 -19.52 3.22 15.00
C ASN A 172 -20.29 2.62 13.80
N GLU A 173 -20.76 1.38 13.93
CA GLU A 173 -21.40 0.65 12.83
C GLU A 173 -22.69 1.32 12.33
N VAL A 174 -23.53 1.82 13.24
CA VAL A 174 -24.81 2.46 12.88
C VAL A 174 -24.54 3.73 12.07
N ILE A 175 -23.61 4.56 12.55
CA ILE A 175 -23.19 5.77 11.85
C ILE A 175 -22.55 5.40 10.50
N ARG A 176 -21.64 4.42 10.48
CA ARG A 176 -20.97 3.96 9.26
C ARG A 176 -21.98 3.54 8.20
N ARG A 177 -22.92 2.66 8.55
CA ARG A 177 -23.97 2.20 7.62
C ARG A 177 -24.83 3.37 7.11
N ALA A 178 -25.23 4.28 7.99
CA ALA A 178 -26.03 5.44 7.61
C ALA A 178 -25.27 6.39 6.67
N THR A 179 -23.97 6.60 6.91
CA THR A 179 -23.10 7.44 6.08
C THR A 179 -22.86 6.81 4.72
N LEU A 180 -22.50 5.52 4.66
CA LEU A 180 -22.24 4.83 3.39
C LEU A 180 -23.48 4.74 2.48
N LYS A 181 -24.68 4.70 3.05
CA LYS A 181 -25.94 4.80 2.28
C LYS A 181 -26.14 6.16 1.62
N LYS A 182 -25.56 7.23 2.17
CA LYS A 182 -25.64 8.57 1.56
C LYS A 182 -24.67 8.71 0.40
N PHE A 183 -23.59 7.95 0.39
CA PHE A 183 -22.46 8.09 -0.55
C PHE A 183 -22.51 7.14 -1.74
N GLY A 184 -23.70 6.67 -2.15
CA GLY A 184 -23.83 5.89 -3.38
C GLY A 184 -23.18 6.60 -4.56
N ASP A 185 -22.37 5.86 -5.33
CA ASP A 185 -21.61 6.27 -6.50
C ASP A 185 -20.54 7.34 -6.27
N ILE A 186 -20.18 7.62 -5.00
CA ILE A 186 -19.16 8.64 -4.65
C ILE A 186 -17.79 8.35 -5.26
N GLU A 187 -17.49 7.06 -5.53
CA GLU A 187 -16.24 6.62 -6.14
C GLU A 187 -15.94 7.28 -7.49
N ASN A 188 -16.98 7.71 -8.21
CA ASN A 188 -16.85 8.35 -9.52
C ASN A 188 -16.41 9.82 -9.44
N ASN A 189 -16.40 10.40 -8.24
CA ASN A 189 -16.12 11.83 -8.01
C ASN A 189 -14.71 12.10 -7.50
N PHE A 190 -13.85 11.07 -7.39
CA PHE A 190 -12.46 11.22 -6.97
C PHE A 190 -11.57 11.67 -8.13
N LYS A 191 -10.68 12.63 -7.87
CA LYS A 191 -9.81 13.26 -8.87
C LYS A 191 -8.43 13.57 -8.30
N ILE A 192 -7.40 13.40 -9.13
CA ILE A 192 -6.08 14.01 -8.92
C ILE A 192 -5.99 15.27 -9.77
N GLN A 193 -5.68 16.40 -9.12
CA GLN A 193 -5.56 17.69 -9.78
C GLN A 193 -4.13 18.20 -9.67
N VAL A 194 -3.58 18.67 -10.78
CA VAL A 194 -2.26 19.31 -10.83
C VAL A 194 -2.47 20.80 -11.08
N CYS A 195 -1.97 21.63 -10.17
CA CYS A 195 -2.16 23.08 -10.21
C CYS A 195 -0.81 23.80 -10.23
N LYS A 196 -0.79 25.03 -10.76
CA LYS A 196 0.34 25.96 -10.57
C LYS A 196 0.44 26.33 -9.09
N LYS A 197 1.62 26.19 -8.48
CA LYS A 197 1.83 26.47 -7.06
C LYS A 197 1.63 27.95 -6.71
N ALA A 198 1.97 28.85 -7.63
CA ALA A 198 1.88 30.30 -7.42
C ALA A 198 0.44 30.85 -7.53
N THR A 199 -0.34 30.37 -8.50
CA THR A 199 -1.68 30.92 -8.80
C THR A 199 -2.82 30.03 -8.34
N GLY A 200 -2.57 28.74 -8.10
CA GLY A 200 -3.61 27.75 -7.80
C GLY A 200 -4.42 27.29 -9.01
N GLU A 201 -4.14 27.82 -10.20
CA GLU A 201 -4.79 27.46 -11.46
C GLU A 201 -4.58 25.98 -11.77
N ILE A 202 -5.66 25.27 -12.13
CA ILE A 202 -5.62 23.86 -12.53
C ILE A 202 -5.00 23.78 -13.92
N ILE A 203 -3.95 22.97 -14.05
CA ILE A 203 -3.26 22.67 -15.30
C ILE A 203 -3.99 21.51 -15.99
N TYR A 204 -4.21 20.42 -15.25
CA TYR A 204 -5.02 19.29 -15.70
C TYR A 204 -5.60 18.53 -14.51
N THR A 205 -6.58 17.68 -14.79
CA THR A 205 -7.25 16.82 -13.82
C THR A 205 -7.39 15.41 -14.39
N ASN A 206 -7.02 14.41 -13.59
CA ASN A 206 -7.19 13.00 -13.91
C ASN A 206 -8.25 12.41 -12.97
N SER A 207 -9.22 11.70 -13.53
CA SER A 207 -10.20 10.97 -12.71
C SER A 207 -9.54 9.77 -12.05
N CYS A 208 -9.93 9.48 -10.81
CA CYS A 208 -9.60 8.23 -10.15
C CYS A 208 -10.59 7.16 -10.63
N VAL A 209 -10.09 6.19 -11.39
CA VAL A 209 -10.91 5.13 -11.98
C VAL A 209 -11.02 3.98 -10.97
N PRO A 210 -12.23 3.58 -10.52
CA PRO A 210 -12.39 2.40 -9.67
C PRO A 210 -11.84 1.15 -10.36
N THR A 211 -11.05 0.34 -9.66
CA THR A 211 -10.48 -0.90 -10.24
C THR A 211 -11.51 -2.03 -10.37
N GLU A 212 -12.66 -1.90 -9.73
CA GLU A 212 -13.72 -2.88 -9.73
C GLU A 212 -15.09 -2.20 -9.82
N GLU A 213 -16.00 -2.85 -10.55
CA GLU A 213 -17.40 -2.45 -10.61
C GLU A 213 -18.14 -2.75 -9.29
N GLY A 214 -19.37 -2.22 -9.17
CA GLY A 214 -20.29 -2.56 -8.08
C GLY A 214 -19.84 -2.12 -6.69
N ARG A 215 -19.03 -1.05 -6.58
CA ARG A 215 -18.67 -0.46 -5.28
C ARG A 215 -19.90 0.11 -4.56
N THR A 216 -20.93 0.45 -5.32
CA THR A 216 -22.25 0.79 -4.82
C THR A 216 -23.20 -0.40 -5.03
N THR A 217 -23.83 -0.85 -3.94
CA THR A 217 -24.83 -1.91 -3.99
C THR A 217 -26.09 -1.44 -4.72
N ASN A 218 -26.92 -2.37 -5.20
CA ASN A 218 -28.24 -2.05 -5.77
C ASN A 218 -29.15 -1.23 -4.83
N SER A 219 -28.86 -1.24 -3.52
CA SER A 219 -29.55 -0.43 -2.51
C SER A 219 -29.00 0.99 -2.34
N GLY A 220 -28.04 1.41 -3.18
CA GLY A 220 -27.39 2.72 -3.15
C GLY A 220 -26.31 2.88 -2.08
N MET A 221 -25.96 1.82 -1.36
CA MET A 221 -24.91 1.86 -0.33
C MET A 221 -23.53 1.63 -0.94
N THR A 222 -22.60 2.57 -0.72
CA THR A 222 -21.21 2.44 -1.17
C THR A 222 -20.35 1.60 -0.21
N SER A 223 -19.17 1.20 -0.67
CA SER A 223 -18.17 0.48 0.10
C SER A 223 -17.46 1.39 1.11
N ALA A 224 -16.97 0.82 2.22
CA ALA A 224 -16.08 1.57 3.12
C ALA A 224 -14.66 1.71 2.54
N VAL A 225 -14.28 0.85 1.59
CA VAL A 225 -12.95 0.76 0.99
C VAL A 225 -13.08 0.79 -0.52
N HIS A 226 -12.29 1.64 -1.16
CA HIS A 226 -12.23 1.82 -2.61
C HIS A 226 -10.80 1.67 -3.09
N PHE A 227 -10.64 1.06 -4.25
CA PHE A 227 -9.37 0.94 -4.94
C PHE A 227 -9.49 1.71 -6.25
N PHE A 228 -8.53 2.60 -6.49
CA PHE A 228 -8.50 3.44 -7.68
C PHE A 228 -7.19 3.27 -8.43
N THR A 229 -7.28 3.39 -9.75
CA THR A 229 -6.15 3.66 -10.64
C THR A 229 -6.31 5.06 -11.21
N VAL A 230 -5.25 5.85 -11.20
CA VAL A 230 -5.21 7.19 -11.80
C VAL A 230 -4.26 7.14 -12.99
N PRO A 231 -4.75 7.08 -14.24
CA PRO A 231 -3.89 7.02 -15.41
C PRO A 231 -3.25 8.37 -15.69
N PHE A 232 -2.01 8.37 -16.16
CA PHE A 232 -1.26 9.54 -16.63
C PHE A 232 -0.80 9.33 -18.07
N SER A 233 -0.92 10.36 -18.91
CA SER A 233 -0.29 10.34 -20.24
C SER A 233 1.22 10.56 -20.13
N GLN A 234 1.97 10.18 -21.16
CA GLN A 234 3.42 10.40 -21.17
C GLN A 234 3.76 11.89 -21.05
N GLU A 235 3.00 12.75 -21.71
CA GLU A 235 3.17 14.21 -21.64
C GLU A 235 2.92 14.74 -20.21
N GLN A 236 1.96 14.17 -19.49
CA GLN A 236 1.70 14.53 -18.10
C GLN A 236 2.85 14.09 -17.18
N ILE A 237 3.40 12.90 -17.38
CA ILE A 237 4.55 12.36 -16.63
C ILE A 237 5.78 13.25 -16.85
N ASP A 238 6.12 13.54 -18.10
CA ASP A 238 7.26 14.38 -18.46
C ASP A 238 7.07 15.81 -17.92
N PHE A 239 5.85 16.34 -17.98
CA PHE A 239 5.52 17.63 -17.40
C PHE A 239 5.77 17.64 -15.88
N LEU A 240 5.31 16.62 -15.14
CA LEU A 240 5.51 16.54 -13.70
C LEU A 240 7.00 16.50 -13.34
N ARG A 241 7.78 15.63 -13.99
CA ARG A 241 9.23 15.50 -13.76
C ARG A 241 9.94 16.85 -13.94
N ASN A 242 9.60 17.60 -14.97
CA ASN A 242 10.23 18.88 -15.30
C ASN A 242 9.74 20.07 -14.45
N ASN A 243 8.60 19.94 -13.76
CA ASN A 243 7.95 21.07 -13.09
C ASN A 243 7.63 20.82 -11.61
N THR A 244 8.24 19.80 -10.98
CA THR A 244 7.90 19.33 -9.63
C THR A 244 7.86 20.48 -8.59
N ASP A 245 8.78 21.44 -8.66
CA ASP A 245 8.87 22.55 -7.70
C ASP A 245 7.83 23.66 -7.90
N SER A 246 7.30 23.80 -9.12
CA SER A 246 6.37 24.85 -9.54
C SER A 246 4.91 24.40 -9.53
N ILE A 247 4.66 23.12 -9.30
CA ILE A 247 3.32 22.51 -9.26
C ILE A 247 2.87 22.16 -7.85
N ARG A 248 1.57 21.89 -7.72
CA ARG A 248 0.95 21.31 -6.54
C ARG A 248 -0.03 20.22 -6.99
N MET A 249 0.14 19.01 -6.46
CA MET A 249 -0.82 17.93 -6.65
C MET A 249 -1.84 17.91 -5.51
N LYS A 250 -3.09 17.60 -5.84
CA LYS A 250 -4.20 17.49 -4.89
C LYS A 250 -5.00 16.22 -5.17
N LEU A 251 -5.47 15.57 -4.11
CA LEU A 251 -6.54 14.59 -4.18
C LEU A 251 -7.84 15.26 -3.75
N THR A 252 -8.87 15.16 -4.59
CA THR A 252 -10.16 15.84 -4.42
C THR A 252 -11.30 14.84 -4.58
N VAL A 253 -12.32 14.97 -3.72
CA VAL A 253 -13.65 14.37 -3.92
C VAL A 253 -14.59 15.51 -4.32
N ASP A 254 -15.05 15.49 -5.56
CA ASP A 254 -15.94 16.50 -6.13
C ASP A 254 -17.39 16.02 -6.03
N ASP A 255 -17.85 15.83 -4.80
CA ASP A 255 -19.19 15.34 -4.47
C ASP A 255 -19.80 16.25 -3.39
N GLU A 256 -21.01 16.76 -3.61
CA GLU A 256 -21.68 17.69 -2.69
C GLU A 256 -21.86 17.12 -1.27
N ARG A 257 -21.89 15.78 -1.15
CA ARG A 257 -22.11 15.06 0.11
C ARG A 257 -20.80 14.91 0.90
N TYR A 258 -19.65 15.01 0.24
CA TYR A 258 -18.32 14.91 0.84
C TYR A 258 -17.25 15.74 0.10
N PRO A 259 -17.38 17.07 -0.02
CA PRO A 259 -16.56 17.90 -0.90
C PRO A 259 -15.22 18.26 -0.25
N HIS A 260 -14.28 17.33 -0.25
CA HIS A 260 -12.99 17.48 0.40
C HIS A 260 -11.81 17.41 -0.56
N THR A 261 -10.80 18.22 -0.27
CA THR A 261 -9.53 18.23 -1.00
C THR A 261 -8.38 18.20 -0.01
N THR A 262 -7.33 17.45 -0.34
CA THR A 262 -6.06 17.44 0.39
C THR A 262 -4.91 17.72 -0.57
N VAL A 263 -3.93 18.50 -0.10
CA VAL A 263 -2.72 18.81 -0.87
C VAL A 263 -1.69 17.72 -0.59
N LEU A 264 -1.14 17.12 -1.64
CA LEU A 264 -0.08 16.13 -1.47
C LEU A 264 1.22 16.81 -1.08
N SER A 265 1.93 16.24 -0.11
CA SER A 265 3.22 16.80 0.33
C SER A 265 4.26 16.68 -0.79
N PRO A 266 5.24 17.60 -0.88
CA PRO A 266 6.32 17.50 -1.87
C PRO A 266 7.04 16.14 -1.82
N ALA A 267 7.31 15.63 -0.62
CA ALA A 267 7.95 14.33 -0.44
C ALA A 267 7.10 13.18 -0.99
N LEU A 268 5.78 13.21 -0.82
CA LEU A 268 4.88 12.23 -1.43
C LEU A 268 4.89 12.36 -2.96
N VAL A 269 4.83 13.57 -3.51
CA VAL A 269 4.91 13.79 -4.97
C VAL A 269 6.21 13.21 -5.53
N THR A 270 7.35 13.45 -4.88
CA THR A 270 8.64 12.86 -5.27
C THR A 270 8.62 11.34 -5.24
N GLU A 271 7.98 10.70 -4.25
CA GLU A 271 7.82 9.25 -4.24
C GLU A 271 6.92 8.75 -5.37
N LEU A 272 5.81 9.44 -5.66
CA LEU A 272 4.89 9.06 -6.74
C LEU A 272 5.56 9.11 -8.12
N LEU A 273 6.52 10.02 -8.33
CA LEU A 273 7.26 10.09 -9.59
C LEU A 273 8.09 8.83 -9.89
N LYS A 274 8.45 8.05 -8.86
CA LYS A 274 9.13 6.76 -9.02
C LYS A 274 8.19 5.67 -9.55
N GLU A 275 6.88 5.89 -9.45
CA GLU A 275 5.86 4.99 -9.99
C GLU A 275 5.66 5.20 -11.49
N PHE A 276 6.36 6.14 -12.13
CA PHE A 276 6.32 6.32 -13.58
C PHE A 276 7.58 5.79 -14.26
N ASP A 277 7.43 5.19 -15.45
CA ASP A 277 8.54 4.73 -16.29
C ASP A 277 9.25 5.87 -17.03
#